data_AF-A0A7K9AG39-F1
#
_entry.id   AF-A0A7K9AG39-F1
#
_cell.length_a   1.000
_cell.length_b   1.000
_cell.length_c   1.000
_cell.angle_alpha   90.00
_cell.angle_beta   90.00
_cell.angle_gamma   90.00
#
_symmetry.space_group_name_H-M   'P 1'
#
loop_
_entity.id
_entity.type
_entity.pdbx_description
1 polymer ?
#
loop_
_entity_poly.entity_id
_entity_poly.type
_entity_poly.pdbx_seq_one_letter_code
_entity_poly.pdbx_strand_id
1 'polypeptide(L)'
;AAMSRKRLQQLTDSLVRSAKHFNKKEVECLIKLFHTLATESRDRFAAVSLDRNMFRNILHCTFGITDDMIMDRVFRAFDKDNDSCISVVEWVEGLSIFLRGTLEEKIKYCFEVYDLNGDGYISREEMFHMLKNSLLKQPSEEDPDEGIKDLVEITLKKMDYDHDGKLSFLDFEKAVRDENLLLEAFGPCLPDIK
;
A
#
# COMPACT_ATOMS: atom_id res chain seq x y z
N ALA A 1 26.56 -9.56 6.38
CA ALA A 1 27.00 -10.96 6.59
C ALA A 1 26.04 -11.88 5.86
N ALA A 2 26.52 -12.89 5.12
CA ALA A 2 25.63 -13.78 4.37
C ALA A 2 24.74 -14.58 5.33
N MET A 3 23.42 -14.58 5.09
CA MET A 3 22.48 -15.39 5.87
C MET A 3 22.84 -16.88 5.74
N SER A 4 22.84 -17.60 6.87
CA SER A 4 23.09 -19.05 6.84
C SER A 4 21.97 -19.77 6.07
N ARG A 5 22.36 -20.77 5.26
CA ARG A 5 21.42 -21.57 4.46
C ARG A 5 20.29 -22.18 5.30
N LYS A 6 20.60 -22.57 6.55
CA LYS A 6 19.63 -23.13 7.49
C LYS A 6 18.58 -22.10 7.94
N ARG A 7 19.00 -20.85 8.22
CA ARG A 7 18.08 -19.76 8.60
C ARG A 7 17.20 -19.33 7.44
N LEU A 8 17.76 -19.26 6.22
CA LEU A 8 17.00 -18.99 5.00
C LEU A 8 15.91 -20.04 4.80
N GLN A 9 16.27 -21.32 4.91
CA GLN A 9 15.32 -22.42 4.76
C GLN A 9 14.15 -22.33 5.75
N GLN A 10 14.45 -22.06 7.04
CA GLN A 10 13.43 -21.92 8.09
C GLN A 10 12.49 -20.74 7.83
N LEU A 11 13.03 -19.58 7.43
CA LEU A 11 12.23 -18.39 7.09
C LEU A 11 11.35 -18.65 5.87
N THR A 12 11.92 -19.22 4.80
CA THR A 12 11.16 -19.57 3.59
C THR A 12 10.00 -20.52 3.91
N ASP A 13 10.24 -21.59 4.68
CA ASP A 13 9.20 -22.56 5.02
C ASP A 13 8.09 -21.95 5.89
N SER A 14 8.42 -20.92 6.68
CA SER A 14 7.43 -20.14 7.43
C SER A 14 6.61 -19.22 6.52
N LEU A 15 7.29 -18.43 5.67
CA LEU A 15 6.67 -17.39 4.84
C LEU A 15 5.87 -17.94 3.67
N VAL A 16 6.23 -19.12 3.14
CA VAL A 16 5.39 -19.80 2.12
C VAL A 16 3.99 -20.10 2.63
N ARG A 17 3.81 -20.25 3.95
CA ARG A 17 2.49 -20.49 4.54
C ARG A 17 1.65 -19.23 4.67
N SER A 18 2.27 -18.07 4.88
CA SER A 18 1.56 -16.80 5.05
C SER A 18 1.41 -16.02 3.74
N ALA A 19 2.42 -16.00 2.89
CA ALA A 19 2.41 -15.38 1.57
C ALA A 19 1.78 -16.29 0.52
N LYS A 20 0.44 -16.31 0.49
CA LYS A 20 -0.39 -17.26 -0.28
C LYS A 20 -0.14 -17.24 -1.80
N HIS A 21 0.43 -16.17 -2.34
CA HIS A 21 0.56 -15.96 -3.80
C HIS A 21 1.96 -16.22 -4.35
N PHE A 22 2.88 -16.68 -3.51
CA PHE A 22 4.25 -17.02 -3.91
C PHE A 22 4.56 -18.47 -3.63
N ASN A 23 5.20 -19.12 -4.59
CA ASN A 23 5.78 -20.44 -4.37
C ASN A 23 7.09 -20.35 -3.58
N LYS A 24 7.59 -21.50 -3.12
CA LYS A 24 8.82 -21.60 -2.32
C LYS A 24 10.05 -20.92 -2.93
N LYS A 25 10.25 -21.03 -4.25
CA LYS A 25 11.38 -20.41 -4.93
C LYS A 25 11.23 -18.90 -4.98
N GLU A 26 10.02 -18.42 -5.22
CA GLU A 26 9.72 -16.98 -5.24
C GLU A 26 9.94 -16.35 -3.87
N VAL A 27 9.45 -16.98 -2.80
CA VAL A 27 9.71 -16.53 -1.41
C VAL A 27 11.22 -16.48 -1.13
N GLU A 28 11.97 -17.50 -1.52
CA GLU A 28 13.43 -17.50 -1.36
C GLU A 28 14.11 -16.34 -2.13
N CYS A 29 13.65 -16.04 -3.35
CA CYS A 29 14.12 -14.91 -4.13
C CYS A 29 13.78 -13.56 -3.47
N LEU A 30 12.57 -13.40 -2.95
CA LEU A 30 12.14 -12.17 -2.27
C LEU A 30 12.92 -11.92 -0.99
N ILE A 31 13.22 -12.97 -0.21
CA ILE A 31 14.10 -12.86 0.97
C ILE A 31 15.50 -12.42 0.54
N LYS A 32 16.07 -13.04 -0.51
CA LYS A 32 17.39 -12.64 -1.01
C LYS A 32 17.40 -11.18 -1.48
N LEU A 33 16.37 -10.76 -2.22
CA LEU A 33 16.21 -9.38 -2.68
C LEU A 33 16.16 -8.40 -1.50
N PHE A 34 15.33 -8.69 -0.48
CA PHE A 34 15.26 -7.90 0.74
C PHE A 34 16.63 -7.71 1.38
N HIS A 35 17.40 -8.79 1.53
CA HIS A 35 18.74 -8.71 2.10
C HIS A 35 19.71 -7.90 1.23
N THR A 36 19.66 -8.03 -0.10
CA THR A 36 20.47 -7.21 -1.00
C THR A 36 20.15 -5.72 -0.81
N LEU A 37 18.88 -5.35 -0.82
CA LEU A 37 18.42 -3.97 -0.65
C LEU A 37 18.78 -3.42 0.74
N ALA A 38 18.57 -4.19 1.80
CA ALA A 38 18.86 -3.77 3.16
C ALA A 38 20.37 -3.68 3.47
N THR A 39 21.22 -4.46 2.77
CA THR A 39 22.68 -4.48 3.01
C THR A 39 23.43 -3.36 2.27
N GLU A 40 22.78 -2.65 1.34
CA GLU A 40 23.35 -1.42 0.75
C GLU A 40 23.46 -0.27 1.78
N SER A 41 22.79 -0.41 2.94
CA SER A 41 22.90 0.49 4.08
C SER A 41 24.15 0.21 4.93
N ARG A 42 24.87 1.29 5.30
CA ARG A 42 26.25 1.26 5.84
C ARG A 42 26.40 0.80 7.29
N ASP A 43 25.35 0.39 7.98
CA ASP A 43 25.44 0.04 9.40
C ASP A 43 25.45 -1.47 9.64
N ARG A 44 26.63 -2.02 9.96
CA ARG A 44 26.84 -3.47 10.11
C ARG A 44 26.28 -4.05 11.41
N PHE A 45 25.67 -3.22 12.26
CA PHE A 45 25.19 -3.60 13.59
C PHE A 45 23.66 -3.48 13.77
N ALA A 46 22.95 -2.87 12.83
CA ALA A 46 21.49 -2.79 12.88
C ALA A 46 20.84 -4.13 12.46
N ALA A 47 19.67 -4.42 13.04
CA ALA A 47 18.80 -5.48 12.52
C ALA A 47 18.53 -5.21 11.03
N VAL A 48 18.50 -6.26 10.20
CA VAL A 48 18.26 -6.09 8.77
C VAL A 48 16.79 -5.74 8.56
N SER A 49 16.51 -4.46 8.34
CA SER A 49 15.20 -3.91 8.03
C SER A 49 15.30 -2.84 6.95
N LEU A 50 14.19 -2.52 6.29
CA LEU A 50 14.11 -1.39 5.36
C LEU A 50 13.48 -0.21 6.09
N ASP A 51 14.22 0.89 6.23
CA ASP A 51 13.63 2.11 6.76
C ASP A 51 12.67 2.76 5.75
N ARG A 52 11.94 3.78 6.21
CA ARG A 52 10.97 4.53 5.41
C ARG A 52 11.55 5.09 4.11
N ASN A 53 12.79 5.59 4.13
CA ASN A 53 13.41 6.21 2.97
C ASN A 53 13.84 5.16 1.95
N MET A 54 14.40 4.05 2.41
CA MET A 54 14.77 2.91 1.57
C MET A 54 13.54 2.35 0.85
N PHE A 55 12.45 2.14 1.60
CA PHE A 55 11.20 1.65 1.02
C PHE A 55 10.59 2.65 0.03
N ARG A 56 10.56 3.94 0.34
CA ARG A 56 10.15 5.00 -0.60
C ARG A 56 10.95 4.97 -1.91
N ASN A 57 12.27 4.82 -1.82
CA ASN A 57 13.12 4.69 -3.00
C ASN A 57 12.78 3.45 -3.84
N ILE A 58 12.43 2.33 -3.20
CA ILE A 58 11.98 1.11 -3.89
C ILE A 58 10.65 1.38 -4.61
N LEU A 59 9.67 2.01 -3.93
CA LEU A 59 8.37 2.36 -4.52
C LEU A 59 8.54 3.26 -5.75
N HIS A 60 9.38 4.28 -5.64
CA HIS A 60 9.64 5.22 -6.73
C HIS A 60 10.38 4.56 -7.91
N CYS A 61 11.51 3.90 -7.66
CA CYS A 61 12.38 3.39 -8.73
C CYS A 61 11.88 2.09 -9.36
N THR A 62 11.19 1.23 -8.59
CA THR A 62 10.74 -0.09 -9.05
C THR A 62 9.31 -0.06 -9.54
N PHE A 63 8.42 0.64 -8.82
CA PHE A 63 6.97 0.62 -9.07
C PHE A 63 6.43 1.93 -9.67
N GLY A 64 7.27 2.97 -9.81
CA GLY A 64 6.85 4.24 -10.40
C GLY A 64 5.88 5.05 -9.55
N ILE A 65 5.72 4.70 -8.28
CA ILE A 65 4.88 5.46 -7.35
C ILE A 65 5.63 6.72 -6.94
N THR A 66 5.08 7.87 -7.33
CA THR A 66 5.74 9.18 -7.19
C THR A 66 5.07 10.10 -6.18
N ASP A 67 3.86 9.77 -5.75
CA ASP A 67 3.13 10.56 -4.77
C ASP A 67 3.63 10.28 -3.35
N ASP A 68 4.15 11.31 -2.68
CA ASP A 68 4.74 11.19 -1.35
C ASP A 68 3.77 10.73 -0.27
N MET A 69 2.49 11.08 -0.41
CA MET A 69 1.44 10.67 0.50
C MET A 69 1.12 9.20 0.26
N ILE A 70 0.89 8.78 -0.99
CA ILE A 70 0.68 7.37 -1.33
C ILE A 70 1.85 6.51 -0.87
N MET A 71 3.10 6.91 -1.14
CA MET A 71 4.27 6.16 -0.69
C MET A 71 4.30 6.02 0.84
N ASP A 72 3.86 7.04 1.58
CA ASP A 72 3.72 6.98 3.03
C ASP A 72 2.69 5.95 3.48
N ARG A 73 1.54 5.93 2.80
CA ARG A 73 0.42 5.05 3.12
C ARG A 73 0.71 3.60 2.75
N VAL A 74 1.34 3.38 1.60
CA VAL A 74 1.84 2.06 1.17
C VAL A 74 2.88 1.54 2.17
N PHE A 75 3.77 2.39 2.68
CA PHE A 75 4.70 2.01 3.75
C PHE A 75 3.93 1.55 5.00
N ARG A 76 2.99 2.34 5.51
CA ARG A 76 2.17 1.98 6.69
C ARG A 76 1.36 0.70 6.47
N ALA A 77 0.88 0.46 5.25
CA ALA A 77 0.16 -0.76 4.93
C ALA A 77 1.06 -2.01 4.97
N PHE A 78 2.37 -1.85 4.72
CA PHE A 78 3.37 -2.92 4.86
C PHE A 78 3.86 -3.07 6.30
N ASP A 79 4.08 -1.98 7.02
CA ASP A 79 4.51 -1.93 8.43
C ASP A 79 3.35 -2.32 9.38
N LYS A 80 3.17 -3.63 9.61
CA LYS A 80 2.03 -4.16 10.38
C LYS A 80 2.25 -4.05 11.88
N ASP A 81 3.49 -4.06 12.35
CA ASP A 81 3.80 -3.92 13.77
C ASP A 81 4.06 -2.47 14.21
N ASN A 82 4.09 -1.53 13.26
CA ASN A 82 4.31 -0.09 13.46
C ASN A 82 5.67 0.23 14.10
N ASP A 83 6.69 -0.59 13.84
CA ASP A 83 8.06 -0.32 14.29
C ASP A 83 8.81 0.72 13.43
N SER A 84 8.13 1.29 12.42
CA SER A 84 8.66 2.26 11.46
C SER A 84 9.76 1.71 10.56
N CYS A 85 9.85 0.39 10.44
CA CYS A 85 10.68 -0.33 9.49
C CYS A 85 9.85 -1.43 8.78
N ILE A 86 10.33 -1.90 7.63
CA ILE A 86 9.76 -3.10 6.99
C ILE A 86 10.68 -4.27 7.28
N SER A 87 10.15 -5.27 7.99
CA SER A 87 10.80 -6.55 8.21
C SER A 87 10.74 -7.44 6.96
N VAL A 88 11.55 -8.52 6.94
CA VAL A 88 11.49 -9.50 5.85
C VAL A 88 10.12 -10.18 5.74
N VAL A 89 9.41 -10.30 6.86
CA VAL A 89 8.08 -10.92 6.91
C VAL A 89 7.08 -10.01 6.21
N GLU A 90 7.01 -8.75 6.64
CA GLU A 90 6.15 -7.72 6.07
C GLU A 90 6.45 -7.43 4.60
N TRP A 91 7.73 -7.48 4.21
CA TRP A 91 8.14 -7.38 2.82
C TRP A 91 7.51 -8.47 1.96
N VAL A 92 7.62 -9.74 2.37
CA VAL A 92 7.12 -10.87 1.57
C VAL A 92 5.59 -10.93 1.59
N GLU A 93 4.97 -10.70 2.75
CA GLU A 93 3.52 -10.70 2.91
C GLU A 93 2.87 -9.52 2.19
N GLY A 94 3.43 -8.31 2.35
CA GLY A 94 2.98 -7.10 1.67
C GLY A 94 3.08 -7.25 0.15
N LEU A 95 4.22 -7.73 -0.37
CA LEU A 95 4.38 -7.98 -1.82
C LEU A 95 3.43 -9.05 -2.35
N SER A 96 3.03 -10.02 -1.52
CA SER A 96 2.07 -11.06 -1.93
C SER A 96 0.74 -10.43 -2.32
N ILE A 97 0.25 -9.47 -1.53
CA ILE A 97 -0.99 -8.74 -1.81
C ILE A 97 -0.76 -7.68 -2.89
N PHE A 98 0.30 -6.88 -2.74
CA PHE A 98 0.61 -5.74 -3.61
C PHE A 98 0.79 -6.15 -5.08
N LEU A 99 1.42 -7.30 -5.34
CA LEU A 99 1.67 -7.78 -6.71
C LEU A 99 0.62 -8.78 -7.20
N ARG A 100 0.07 -9.62 -6.32
CA ARG A 100 -0.72 -10.80 -6.72
C ARG A 100 -1.96 -11.04 -5.86
N GLY A 101 -2.35 -10.09 -5.03
CA GLY A 101 -3.52 -10.21 -4.17
C GLY A 101 -4.80 -10.42 -4.96
N THR A 102 -5.73 -11.18 -4.37
CA THR A 102 -7.09 -11.29 -4.91
C THR A 102 -7.81 -9.94 -4.81
N LEU A 103 -8.96 -9.82 -5.48
CA LEU A 103 -9.77 -8.60 -5.36
C LEU A 103 -10.12 -8.30 -3.90
N GLU A 104 -10.48 -9.32 -3.11
CA GLU A 104 -10.78 -9.17 -1.68
C GLU A 104 -9.61 -8.58 -0.89
N GLU A 105 -8.41 -9.11 -1.11
CA GLU A 105 -7.21 -8.63 -0.41
C GLU A 105 -6.83 -7.22 -0.86
N LYS A 106 -7.00 -6.90 -2.15
CA LYS A 106 -6.77 -5.57 -2.70
C LYS A 106 -7.77 -4.54 -2.18
N ILE A 107 -9.06 -4.89 -2.08
CA ILE A 107 -10.09 -4.03 -1.48
C ILE A 107 -9.67 -3.65 -0.05
N LYS A 108 -9.31 -4.65 0.77
CA LYS A 108 -8.86 -4.41 2.14
C LYS A 108 -7.59 -3.56 2.18
N TYR A 109 -6.62 -3.86 1.32
CA TYR A 109 -5.37 -3.12 1.23
C TYR A 109 -5.58 -1.64 0.86
N CYS A 110 -6.35 -1.37 -0.19
CA CYS A 110 -6.65 0.00 -0.62
C CYS A 110 -7.41 0.77 0.46
N PHE A 111 -8.37 0.13 1.14
CA PHE A 111 -9.07 0.76 2.26
C PHE A 111 -8.11 1.17 3.39
N GLU A 112 -7.21 0.27 3.83
CA GLU A 112 -6.19 0.60 4.83
C GLU A 112 -5.25 1.73 4.38
N VAL A 113 -4.97 1.83 3.08
CA VAL A 113 -4.19 2.94 2.51
C VAL A 113 -4.96 4.26 2.60
N TYR A 114 -6.28 4.26 2.38
CA TYR A 114 -7.11 5.47 2.31
C TYR A 114 -7.62 5.96 3.67
N ASP A 115 -7.83 5.08 4.64
CA ASP A 115 -8.19 5.42 6.03
C ASP A 115 -6.98 6.02 6.77
N LEU A 116 -6.78 7.34 6.68
CA LEU A 116 -5.52 7.99 7.06
C LEU A 116 -5.26 7.93 8.57
N ASN A 117 -6.32 8.06 9.36
CA ASN A 117 -6.25 8.05 10.82
C ASN A 117 -6.42 6.65 11.43
N GLY A 118 -6.86 5.65 10.66
CA GLY A 118 -7.05 4.27 11.10
C GLY A 118 -8.31 4.07 11.94
N ASP A 119 -9.32 4.93 11.81
CA ASP A 119 -10.56 4.87 12.60
C ASP A 119 -11.61 3.90 12.03
N GLY A 120 -11.30 3.27 10.90
CA GLY A 120 -12.19 2.32 10.21
C GLY A 120 -13.13 2.99 9.22
N TYR A 121 -12.95 4.28 8.94
CA TYR A 121 -13.71 5.04 7.96
C TYR A 121 -12.81 5.89 7.08
N ILE A 122 -13.26 6.16 5.86
CA ILE A 122 -12.67 7.19 5.00
C ILE A 122 -13.57 8.42 5.10
N SER A 123 -13.10 9.44 5.80
CA SER A 123 -13.78 10.72 6.00
C SER A 123 -13.71 11.62 4.76
N ARG A 124 -14.58 12.63 4.69
CA ARG A 124 -14.56 13.65 3.63
C ARG A 124 -13.21 14.34 3.53
N GLU A 125 -12.61 14.67 4.68
CA GLU A 125 -11.32 15.33 4.77
C GLU A 125 -10.21 14.46 4.17
N GLU A 126 -10.25 13.15 4.40
CA GLU A 126 -9.29 12.20 3.85
C GLU A 126 -9.47 12.03 2.34
N MET A 127 -10.71 11.89 1.86
CA MET A 127 -11.01 11.87 0.43
C MET A 127 -10.48 13.12 -0.27
N PHE A 128 -10.74 14.30 0.31
CA PHE A 128 -10.30 15.57 -0.23
C PHE A 128 -8.77 15.63 -0.33
N HIS A 129 -8.04 15.27 0.74
CA HIS A 129 -6.57 15.29 0.72
C HIS A 129 -5.99 14.34 -0.32
N MET A 130 -6.53 13.13 -0.42
CA MET A 130 -6.06 12.11 -1.35
C MET A 130 -6.30 12.51 -2.81
N LEU A 131 -7.52 12.97 -3.12
CA LEU A 131 -7.88 13.43 -4.48
C LEU A 131 -7.07 14.67 -4.88
N LYS A 132 -6.87 15.61 -3.94
CA LYS A 132 -6.06 16.81 -4.17
C LYS A 132 -4.62 16.43 -4.56
N ASN A 133 -3.99 15.51 -3.84
CA ASN A 133 -2.63 15.07 -4.15
C ASN A 133 -2.55 14.27 -5.46
N SER A 134 -3.54 13.42 -5.73
CA SER A 134 -3.55 12.59 -6.94
C SER A 134 -3.81 13.40 -8.22
N LEU A 135 -4.61 14.46 -8.16
CA LEU A 135 -5.07 15.22 -9.34
C LEU A 135 -4.26 16.51 -9.59
N LEU A 136 -3.68 17.13 -8.56
CA LEU A 136 -2.89 18.35 -8.70
C LEU A 136 -1.43 18.06 -9.04
N LYS A 137 -1.21 17.52 -10.24
CA LYS A 137 0.12 17.51 -10.90
C LYS A 137 0.27 18.59 -11.97
N GLN A 138 -0.81 19.32 -12.30
CA GLN A 138 -0.76 20.43 -13.26
C GLN A 138 -1.46 21.67 -12.69
N PRO A 139 -0.88 22.88 -12.84
CA PRO A 139 -1.54 24.12 -12.46
C PRO A 139 -2.74 24.36 -13.40
N SER A 140 -3.96 24.34 -12.85
CA SER A 140 -5.17 24.82 -13.53
C SER A 140 -5.40 26.30 -13.25
N GLU A 141 -6.06 27.01 -14.17
CA GLU A 141 -6.46 28.42 -14.00
C GLU A 141 -7.71 28.59 -13.10
N GLU A 142 -8.47 27.51 -12.88
CA GLU A 142 -9.63 27.45 -11.97
C GLU A 142 -9.20 27.04 -10.55
N ASP A 143 -9.96 27.48 -9.54
CA ASP A 143 -9.75 27.09 -8.14
C ASP A 143 -9.86 25.56 -8.02
N PRO A 144 -8.74 24.84 -7.87
CA PRO A 144 -8.73 23.39 -7.89
C PRO A 144 -9.58 22.80 -6.76
N ASP A 145 -9.79 23.53 -5.67
CA ASP A 145 -10.42 23.00 -4.48
C ASP A 145 -11.93 22.80 -4.66
N GLU A 146 -12.61 23.60 -5.49
CA GLU A 146 -14.04 23.38 -5.79
C GLU A 146 -14.26 22.10 -6.60
N GLY A 147 -13.40 21.85 -7.61
CA GLY A 147 -13.46 20.61 -8.38
C GLY A 147 -13.23 19.36 -7.52
N ILE A 148 -12.32 19.43 -6.54
CA ILE A 148 -12.11 18.32 -5.61
C ILE A 148 -13.32 18.12 -4.68
N LYS A 149 -13.96 19.20 -4.20
CA LYS A 149 -15.19 19.08 -3.37
C LYS A 149 -16.30 18.37 -4.15
N ASP A 150 -16.51 18.74 -5.41
CA ASP A 150 -17.50 18.08 -6.27
C ASP A 150 -17.20 16.58 -6.43
N LEU A 151 -15.93 16.20 -6.60
CA LEU A 151 -15.53 14.80 -6.65
C LEU A 151 -15.80 14.06 -5.32
N VAL A 152 -15.58 14.70 -4.17
CA VAL A 152 -15.91 14.12 -2.86
C VAL A 152 -17.42 13.87 -2.76
N GLU A 153 -18.27 14.82 -3.19
CA GLU A 153 -19.72 14.62 -3.20
C GLU A 153 -20.16 13.49 -4.14
N ILE A 154 -19.54 13.40 -5.32
CA ILE A 154 -19.82 12.34 -6.30
C ILE A 154 -19.44 10.97 -5.71
N THR A 155 -18.27 10.87 -5.07
CA THR A 155 -17.82 9.64 -4.41
C THR A 155 -18.77 9.21 -3.31
N LEU A 156 -19.14 10.11 -2.39
CA LEU A 156 -20.11 9.81 -1.34
C LEU A 156 -21.44 9.34 -1.94
N LYS A 157 -22.00 10.08 -2.91
CA LYS A 157 -23.25 9.70 -3.56
C LYS A 157 -23.21 8.29 -4.18
N LYS A 158 -22.03 7.85 -4.62
CA LYS A 158 -21.82 6.57 -5.29
C LYS A 158 -21.50 5.42 -4.32
N MET A 159 -20.77 5.70 -3.25
CA MET A 159 -20.16 4.70 -2.39
C MET A 159 -20.75 4.67 -0.97
N ASP A 160 -21.27 5.77 -0.45
CA ASP A 160 -21.86 5.87 0.90
C ASP A 160 -23.30 5.33 0.89
N TYR A 161 -23.49 4.08 1.31
CA TYR A 161 -24.80 3.41 1.26
C TYR A 161 -25.66 3.68 2.49
N ASP A 162 -25.07 3.98 3.65
CA ASP A 162 -25.81 4.29 4.87
C ASP A 162 -26.05 5.79 5.09
N HIS A 163 -25.44 6.63 4.25
CA HIS A 163 -25.59 8.08 4.19
C HIS A 163 -25.12 8.79 5.46
N ASP A 164 -24.09 8.26 6.12
CA ASP A 164 -23.47 8.87 7.30
C ASP A 164 -22.41 9.94 6.95
N GLY A 165 -22.11 10.12 5.66
CA GLY A 165 -21.22 11.14 5.15
C GLY A 165 -19.74 10.75 5.16
N LYS A 166 -19.42 9.47 5.41
CA LYS A 166 -18.08 8.86 5.33
C LYS A 166 -18.22 7.47 4.71
N LEU A 167 -17.11 6.78 4.44
CA LEU A 167 -17.15 5.42 3.89
C LEU A 167 -16.64 4.42 4.92
N SER A 168 -17.51 3.52 5.36
CA SER A 168 -17.06 2.33 6.09
C SER A 168 -16.37 1.34 5.16
N PHE A 169 -15.69 0.35 5.74
CA PHE A 169 -15.14 -0.76 4.94
C PHE A 169 -16.23 -1.48 4.11
N LEU A 170 -17.44 -1.62 4.66
CA LEU A 170 -18.55 -2.31 3.98
C LEU A 170 -19.06 -1.50 2.78
N ASP A 171 -19.11 -0.17 2.92
CA ASP A 171 -19.46 0.74 1.83
C ASP A 171 -18.46 0.63 0.69
N PHE A 172 -17.17 0.73 1.03
CA PHE A 172 -16.07 0.63 0.07
C PHE A 172 -16.04 -0.74 -0.62
N GLU A 173 -16.11 -1.83 0.14
CA GLU A 173 -16.11 -3.19 -0.40
C GLU A 173 -17.27 -3.39 -1.38
N LYS A 174 -18.48 -3.00 -0.98
CA LYS A 174 -19.67 -3.17 -1.81
C LYS A 174 -19.56 -2.36 -3.09
N ALA A 175 -19.16 -1.09 -3.00
CA ALA A 175 -18.99 -0.22 -4.16
C ALA A 175 -17.97 -0.77 -5.15
N VAL A 176 -16.82 -1.27 -4.68
CA VAL A 176 -15.77 -1.84 -5.53
C VAL A 176 -16.20 -3.17 -6.16
N ARG A 177 -17.00 -3.99 -5.45
CA ARG A 177 -17.54 -5.23 -6.02
C ARG A 177 -18.56 -4.96 -7.12
N ASP A 178 -19.38 -3.92 -6.96
CA ASP A 178 -20.33 -3.48 -7.98
C ASP A 178 -19.60 -2.84 -9.18
N GLU A 179 -18.54 -2.06 -8.91
CA GLU A 179 -17.77 -1.34 -9.93
C GLU A 179 -16.26 -1.37 -9.60
N ASN A 180 -15.55 -2.34 -10.18
CA ASN A 180 -14.13 -2.59 -9.90
C ASN A 180 -13.19 -1.40 -10.18
N LEU A 181 -13.61 -0.43 -11.00
CA LEU A 181 -12.85 0.79 -11.26
C LEU A 181 -12.73 1.70 -10.03
N LEU A 182 -13.60 1.53 -9.02
CA LEU A 182 -13.57 2.30 -7.79
C LEU A 182 -12.48 1.83 -6.80
N LEU A 183 -11.78 0.73 -7.09
CA LEU A 183 -10.73 0.19 -6.21
C LEU A 183 -9.65 1.22 -5.89
N GLU A 184 -9.29 2.05 -6.88
CA GLU A 184 -8.27 3.10 -6.75
C GLU A 184 -8.87 4.52 -6.89
N ALA A 185 -10.13 4.70 -6.46
CA ALA A 185 -10.91 5.92 -6.64
C ALA A 185 -10.23 7.20 -6.09
N PHE A 186 -9.40 7.07 -5.06
CA PHE A 186 -8.72 8.21 -4.40
C PHE A 186 -7.26 8.40 -4.84
N GLY A 187 -6.82 7.63 -5.84
CA GLY A 187 -5.47 7.70 -6.39
C GLY A 187 -4.78 6.34 -6.44
N PRO A 188 -3.84 6.14 -7.38
CA PRO A 188 -3.18 4.86 -7.58
C PRO A 188 -2.32 4.51 -6.37
N CYS A 189 -2.59 3.37 -5.76
CA CYS A 189 -1.84 2.84 -4.62
C CYS A 189 -1.35 1.40 -4.83
N LEU A 190 -1.73 0.77 -5.94
CA LEU A 190 -1.21 -0.50 -6.42
C LEU A 190 -0.23 -0.25 -7.58
N PRO A 191 0.71 -1.17 -7.84
CA PRO A 191 1.63 -1.01 -8.95
C PRO A 191 0.93 -1.29 -10.28
N ASP A 192 1.23 -0.49 -11.30
CA ASP A 192 0.83 -0.77 -12.69
C ASP A 192 1.51 -2.07 -13.16
N ILE A 193 0.75 -3.16 -13.23
CA ILE A 193 1.23 -4.42 -13.80
C ILE A 193 1.19 -4.27 -15.33
N LYS A 194 2.31 -3.83 -15.91
CA LYS A 194 2.52 -3.82 -17.37
C LYS A 194 2.68 -5.23 -17.93
#